data_AF-A0A1Y2LP41-F1
#
_entry.id   AF-A0A1Y2LP41-F1
#
_cell.length_a   1.000
_cell.length_b   1.000
_cell.length_c   1.000
_cell.angle_alpha   90.00
_cell.angle_beta   90.00
_cell.angle_gamma   90.00
#
_symmetry.space_group_name_H-M   'P 1'
#
loop_
_entity.id
_entity.type
_entity.pdbx_description
1 polymer ?
#
loop_
_entity_poly.entity_id
_entity_poly.type
_entity_poly.pdbx_seq_one_letter_code
_entity_poly.pdbx_strand_id
1 'polypeptide(L)'
;MNIRAPIGLPLVACIESFLSPTINIPSSPSSPALQLLPTPTLAKLKNLSHARIRDMRHLGHTIQVISHIPISGTPQMCSKLNDALESGTRLQGDKLVALALLPGGPGEGGEAAAELQRCVTRMKFAGGVIAVGRGVDDESFEEVWSAAQRLGVPIVLREDWPSGDQACCRLAMRRYGSRFTKKTLTIADQRVYAGPA
;
A
#
# COMPACT_ATOMS: atom_id res chain seq x y z
N MET A 1 12.21 -45.76 -7.31
CA MET A 1 11.09 -45.04 -6.66
C MET A 1 11.48 -43.58 -6.55
N ASN A 2 10.89 -42.72 -7.38
CA ASN A 2 11.26 -41.30 -7.44
C ASN A 2 10.41 -40.56 -6.41
N ILE A 3 10.98 -40.25 -5.24
CA ILE A 3 10.27 -39.52 -4.18
C ILE A 3 10.21 -38.06 -4.62
N ARG A 4 9.07 -37.63 -5.18
CA ARG A 4 8.77 -36.21 -5.35
C ARG A 4 8.87 -35.55 -3.98
N ALA A 5 9.73 -34.54 -3.85
CA ALA A 5 9.74 -33.66 -2.68
C ALA A 5 8.32 -33.12 -2.43
N PRO A 6 7.88 -32.98 -1.17
CA PRO A 6 6.57 -32.42 -0.88
C PRO A 6 6.50 -31.03 -1.51
N ILE A 7 5.44 -30.79 -2.28
CA ILE A 7 5.12 -29.48 -2.85
C ILE A 7 5.01 -28.55 -1.64
N GLY A 8 6.00 -27.69 -1.43
CA GLY A 8 6.03 -26.77 -0.29
C GLY A 8 4.72 -25.99 -0.26
N LEU A 9 4.17 -25.80 0.95
CA LEU A 9 2.95 -25.03 1.13
C LEU A 9 3.11 -23.66 0.46
N PRO A 10 2.09 -23.17 -0.28
CA PRO A 10 2.18 -21.88 -0.94
C PRO A 10 2.34 -20.77 0.10
N LEU A 11 3.42 -19.99 0.00
CA LEU A 11 3.69 -18.83 0.84
C LEU A 11 3.18 -17.57 0.12
N VAL A 12 2.14 -16.96 0.69
CA VAL A 12 1.51 -15.74 0.17
C VAL A 12 1.97 -14.54 0.99
N ALA A 13 2.60 -13.56 0.34
CA ALA A 13 2.92 -12.28 0.97
C ALA A 13 1.76 -11.29 0.74
N CYS A 14 1.10 -10.86 1.81
CA CYS A 14 -0.21 -10.20 1.71
C CYS A 14 -0.18 -8.66 1.59
N ILE A 15 0.95 -8.01 1.86
CA ILE A 15 1.04 -6.54 1.91
C ILE A 15 2.35 -6.08 1.25
N GLU A 16 2.41 -6.22 -0.07
CA GLU A 16 3.58 -5.87 -0.86
C GLU A 16 3.36 -4.53 -1.56
N SER A 17 4.31 -3.60 -1.41
CA SER A 17 4.16 -2.24 -1.93
C SER A 17 4.69 -2.08 -3.35
N PHE A 18 3.96 -1.29 -4.15
CA PHE A 18 4.33 -0.84 -5.48
C PHE A 18 4.22 0.69 -5.59
N LEU A 19 5.20 1.29 -6.25
CA LEU A 19 5.23 2.71 -6.58
C LEU A 19 5.11 2.84 -8.09
N SER A 20 3.98 3.35 -8.59
CA SER A 20 3.84 3.56 -10.04
C SER A 20 4.94 4.51 -10.53
N PRO A 21 5.67 4.21 -11.61
CA PRO A 21 6.57 5.17 -12.24
C PRO A 21 5.85 6.41 -12.78
N THR A 22 4.54 6.32 -13.04
CA THR A 22 3.72 7.41 -13.56
C THR A 22 3.31 8.42 -12.49
N ILE A 23 3.58 8.13 -11.22
CA ILE A 23 3.24 9.06 -10.14
C ILE A 23 4.15 10.29 -10.19
N ASN A 24 3.54 11.45 -10.38
CA ASN A 24 4.22 12.72 -10.22
C ASN A 24 3.90 13.26 -8.83
N ILE A 25 4.84 13.13 -7.90
CA ILE A 25 4.68 13.66 -6.56
C ILE A 25 5.26 15.08 -6.54
N PRO A 26 4.45 16.12 -6.30
CA PRO A 26 4.95 17.47 -6.21
C PRO A 26 5.97 17.58 -5.08
N SER A 27 7.03 18.36 -5.29
CA SER A 27 8.00 18.64 -4.23
C SER A 27 7.41 19.66 -3.26
N SER A 28 6.74 19.17 -2.22
CA SER A 28 6.15 19.96 -1.14
C SER A 28 6.42 19.29 0.21
N PRO A 29 6.55 20.05 1.31
CA PRO A 29 6.67 19.47 2.65
C PRO A 29 5.46 18.60 3.05
N SER A 30 4.29 18.86 2.47
CA SER A 30 3.08 18.04 2.63
C SER A 30 3.04 16.76 1.78
N SER A 31 3.97 16.60 0.84
CA SER A 31 4.02 15.43 -0.04
C SER A 31 4.68 14.22 0.63
N PRO A 32 4.35 12.99 0.20
CA PRO A 32 4.96 11.78 0.70
C PRO A 32 6.50 11.84 0.62
N ALA A 33 7.17 11.54 1.74
CA ALA A 33 8.63 11.65 1.87
C ALA A 33 9.40 10.51 1.19
N LEU A 34 9.08 10.19 -0.07
CA LEU A 34 9.70 9.09 -0.82
C LEU A 34 11.20 9.31 -1.08
N GLN A 35 11.66 10.56 -1.07
CA GLN A 35 13.07 10.92 -1.21
C GLN A 35 13.95 10.37 -0.08
N LEU A 36 13.36 9.97 1.05
CA LEU A 36 14.10 9.36 2.17
C LEU A 36 14.42 7.89 1.93
N LEU A 37 13.83 7.26 0.90
CA LEU A 37 14.11 5.88 0.57
C LEU A 37 15.43 5.75 -0.22
N PRO A 38 16.29 4.78 0.11
CA PRO A 38 17.48 4.49 -0.68
C PRO A 38 17.11 4.18 -2.14
N THR A 39 17.96 4.61 -3.08
CA THR A 39 17.77 4.38 -4.52
C THR A 39 17.50 2.91 -4.88
N PRO A 40 18.21 1.91 -4.30
CA PRO A 40 17.92 0.50 -4.58
C PRO A 40 16.50 0.08 -4.16
N THR A 41 16.01 0.62 -3.03
CA THR A 41 14.65 0.36 -2.54
C THR A 41 13.61 0.96 -3.48
N LEU A 42 13.81 2.20 -3.93
CA LEU A 42 12.93 2.84 -4.91
C LEU A 42 12.88 2.08 -6.24
N ALA A 43 14.03 1.57 -6.70
CA ALA A 43 14.09 0.76 -7.91
C ALA A 43 13.27 -0.53 -7.78
N LYS A 44 13.31 -1.20 -6.61
CA LYS A 44 12.49 -2.39 -6.33
C LYS A 44 10.99 -2.06 -6.23
N LEU A 45 10.63 -0.96 -5.57
CA LEU A 45 9.23 -0.52 -5.44
C LEU A 45 8.59 -0.22 -6.79
N LYS A 46 9.36 0.27 -7.77
CA LYS A 46 8.88 0.59 -9.12
C LYS A 46 8.83 -0.62 -10.07
N ASN A 47 9.22 -1.81 -9.61
CA ASN A 47 9.44 -2.96 -10.48
C ASN A 47 8.40 -4.07 -10.23
N LEU A 48 7.59 -4.36 -11.24
CA LEU A 48 6.67 -5.50 -11.31
C LEU A 48 7.11 -6.57 -12.35
N SER A 49 8.32 -6.45 -12.89
CA SER A 49 8.84 -7.35 -13.93
C SER A 49 9.44 -8.65 -13.36
N HIS A 50 10.08 -9.44 -14.22
CA HIS A 50 10.80 -10.66 -13.87
C HIS A 50 11.82 -10.51 -12.73
N ALA A 51 12.37 -9.31 -12.50
CA ALA A 51 13.26 -9.08 -11.36
C ALA A 51 12.54 -9.28 -10.02
N ARG A 52 11.31 -8.78 -9.87
CA ARG A 52 10.48 -9.03 -8.68
C ARG A 52 10.13 -10.51 -8.56
N ILE A 53 9.77 -11.16 -9.66
CA ILE A 53 9.45 -12.61 -9.66
C ILE A 53 10.66 -13.47 -9.27
N ARG A 54 11.88 -13.05 -9.62
CA ARG A 54 13.11 -13.71 -9.17
C ARG A 54 13.32 -13.54 -7.66
N ASP A 55 13.14 -12.33 -7.14
CA ASP A 55 13.23 -12.05 -5.71
C ASP A 55 12.15 -12.85 -4.93
N MET A 56 10.91 -12.90 -5.42
CA MET A 56 9.83 -13.73 -4.87
C MET A 56 10.24 -15.20 -4.75
N ARG A 57 10.77 -15.78 -5.83
CA ARG A 57 11.22 -17.19 -5.82
C ARG A 57 12.35 -17.42 -4.81
N HIS A 58 13.27 -16.48 -4.69
CA HIS A 58 14.36 -16.58 -3.72
C HIS A 58 13.86 -16.53 -2.26
N LEU A 59 12.81 -15.75 -2.00
CA LEU A 59 12.14 -15.66 -0.71
C LEU A 59 11.12 -16.80 -0.46
N GLY A 60 10.90 -17.68 -1.43
CA GLY A 60 9.90 -18.75 -1.36
C GLY A 60 8.46 -18.28 -1.52
N HIS A 61 8.23 -17.00 -1.90
CA HIS A 61 6.88 -16.47 -2.13
C HIS A 61 6.29 -17.06 -3.41
N THR A 62 5.16 -17.75 -3.28
CA THR A 62 4.41 -18.26 -4.43
C THR A 62 3.48 -17.20 -5.03
N ILE A 63 2.94 -16.31 -4.18
CA ILE A 63 2.06 -15.21 -4.57
C ILE A 63 2.45 -13.96 -3.78
N GLN A 64 2.41 -12.79 -4.43
CA GLN A 64 2.43 -11.49 -3.76
C GLN A 64 1.13 -10.75 -4.02
N VAL A 65 0.49 -10.30 -2.95
CA VAL A 65 -0.63 -9.37 -3.00
C VAL A 65 -0.07 -7.95 -2.98
N ILE A 66 -0.11 -7.31 -4.15
CA ILE A 66 0.45 -6.00 -4.43
C ILE A 66 -0.61 -4.93 -4.19
N SER A 67 -0.21 -3.88 -3.48
CA SER A 67 -0.95 -2.63 -3.38
C SER A 67 -0.01 -1.47 -3.71
N HIS A 68 -0.57 -0.34 -4.13
CA HIS A 68 0.22 0.89 -4.13
C HIS A 68 0.71 1.23 -2.72
N ILE A 69 1.82 1.97 -2.63
CA ILE A 69 2.14 2.64 -1.38
C ILE A 69 0.92 3.45 -0.93
N PRO A 70 0.52 3.37 0.35
CA PRO A 70 -0.62 4.12 0.84
C PRO A 70 -0.25 5.60 0.74
N ILE A 71 -0.90 6.28 -0.19
CA ILE A 71 -0.78 7.70 -0.42
C ILE A 71 -2.19 8.25 -0.51
N SER A 72 -2.40 9.39 0.12
CA SER A 72 -3.65 10.10 -0.01
C SER A 72 -3.74 10.74 -1.39
N GLY A 73 -4.52 10.12 -2.27
CA GLY A 73 -4.76 10.55 -3.64
C GLY A 73 -6.24 10.84 -3.86
N THR A 74 -6.53 11.76 -4.78
CA THR A 74 -7.91 12.00 -5.22
C THR A 74 -8.50 10.76 -5.90
N PRO A 75 -9.83 10.64 -6.06
CA PRO A 75 -10.45 9.53 -6.77
C PRO A 75 -9.86 9.30 -8.17
N GLN A 76 -9.59 10.38 -8.92
CA GLN A 76 -9.02 10.30 -10.27
C GLN A 76 -7.56 9.80 -10.25
N MET A 77 -6.80 10.17 -9.21
CA MET A 77 -5.44 9.67 -9.03
C MET A 77 -5.43 8.18 -8.69
N CYS A 78 -6.31 7.75 -7.77
CA CYS A 78 -6.47 6.33 -7.42
C CYS A 78 -6.82 5.49 -8.65
N SER A 79 -7.77 5.97 -9.47
CA SER A 79 -8.18 5.27 -10.70
C SER A 79 -7.02 5.08 -11.68
N LYS A 80 -6.24 6.13 -11.95
CA LYS A 80 -5.05 6.06 -12.83
C LYS A 80 -3.96 5.13 -12.29
N LEU A 81 -3.78 5.10 -10.97
CA LEU A 81 -2.82 4.21 -10.33
C LEU A 81 -3.27 2.76 -10.43
N ASN A 82 -4.55 2.47 -10.19
CA ASN A 82 -5.11 1.13 -10.36
C ASN A 82 -5.00 0.64 -11.81
N ASP A 83 -5.21 1.51 -12.80
CA ASP A 83 -4.99 1.16 -14.23
C ASP A 83 -3.52 0.78 -14.50
N ALA A 84 -2.57 1.52 -13.92
CA ALA A 84 -1.14 1.23 -14.04
C ALA A 84 -0.76 -0.08 -13.32
N LEU A 85 -1.34 -0.34 -12.16
CA LEU A 85 -1.15 -1.59 -11.41
C LEU A 85 -1.67 -2.79 -12.18
N GLU A 86 -2.89 -2.71 -12.75
CA GLU A 86 -3.48 -3.76 -13.60
C GLU A 86 -2.56 -4.10 -14.76
N SER A 87 -2.08 -3.07 -15.47
CA SER A 87 -1.19 -3.27 -16.61
C SER A 87 0.10 -3.97 -16.22
N GLY A 88 0.64 -3.66 -15.04
CA GLY A 88 1.86 -4.27 -14.52
C GLY A 88 1.66 -5.71 -14.04
N THR A 89 0.58 -6.00 -13.32
CA THR A 89 0.32 -7.34 -12.75
C THR A 89 -0.17 -8.33 -13.79
N ARG A 90 -0.97 -7.89 -14.77
CA ARG A 90 -1.47 -8.75 -15.87
C ARG A 90 -0.34 -9.44 -16.64
N LEU A 91 0.81 -8.79 -16.78
CA LEU A 91 1.98 -9.35 -17.46
C LEU A 91 2.66 -10.49 -16.69
N GLN A 92 2.39 -10.64 -15.39
CA GLN A 92 3.03 -11.65 -14.54
C GLN A 92 2.12 -12.84 -14.18
N GLY A 93 0.89 -12.85 -14.70
CA GLY A 93 -0.12 -13.88 -14.42
C GLY A 93 -0.46 -13.98 -12.93
N ASP A 94 -0.80 -15.18 -12.47
CA ASP A 94 -1.35 -15.42 -11.12
C ASP A 94 -0.37 -15.25 -9.96
N LYS A 95 0.89 -14.85 -10.23
CA LYS A 95 1.91 -14.62 -9.20
C LYS A 95 1.73 -13.28 -8.48
N LEU A 96 1.17 -12.29 -9.17
CA LEU A 96 0.93 -10.97 -8.62
C LEU A 96 -0.57 -10.70 -8.60
N VAL A 97 -1.13 -10.63 -7.40
CA VAL A 97 -2.54 -10.30 -7.17
C VAL A 97 -2.63 -8.85 -6.74
N ALA A 98 -3.55 -8.06 -7.27
CA ALA A 98 -3.64 -6.64 -6.95
C ALA A 98 -4.76 -6.32 -5.96
N LEU A 99 -4.52 -5.32 -5.09
CA LEU A 99 -5.53 -4.62 -4.30
C LEU A 99 -5.70 -3.20 -4.84
N ALA A 100 -6.95 -2.76 -4.93
CA ALA A 100 -7.31 -1.43 -5.42
C ALA A 100 -6.90 -0.38 -4.40
N LEU A 101 -6.10 0.61 -4.81
CA LEU A 101 -5.95 1.82 -4.02
C LEU A 101 -7.27 2.59 -4.08
N LEU A 102 -7.84 2.89 -2.92
CA LEU A 102 -9.11 3.61 -2.80
C LEU A 102 -8.89 5.01 -2.21
N PRO A 103 -9.67 6.02 -2.65
CA PRO A 103 -9.70 7.31 -1.99
C PRO A 103 -10.17 7.15 -0.53
N GLY A 104 -9.63 7.99 0.34
CA GLY A 104 -9.76 7.87 1.80
C GLY A 104 -10.13 9.19 2.50
N GLY A 105 -10.45 10.23 1.73
CA GLY A 105 -10.82 11.55 2.23
C GLY A 105 -12.29 11.62 2.67
N PRO A 106 -12.65 12.65 3.46
CA PRO A 106 -14.03 12.83 3.92
C PRO A 106 -14.98 13.03 2.73
N GLY A 107 -16.13 12.34 2.75
CA GLY A 107 -17.13 12.40 1.69
C GLY A 107 -16.78 11.67 0.39
N GLU A 108 -15.64 10.96 0.32
CA GLU A 108 -15.20 10.21 -0.87
C GLU A 108 -15.65 8.73 -0.87
N GLY A 109 -16.49 8.33 0.08
CA GLY A 109 -16.89 6.92 0.24
C GLY A 109 -17.62 6.34 -0.97
N GLY A 110 -18.46 7.13 -1.65
CA GLY A 110 -19.14 6.68 -2.87
C GLY A 110 -18.18 6.46 -4.04
N GLU A 111 -17.22 7.36 -4.25
CA GLU A 111 -16.16 7.19 -5.25
C GLU A 111 -15.26 6.00 -4.91
N ALA A 112 -14.93 5.80 -3.64
CA ALA A 112 -14.19 4.63 -3.18
C ALA A 112 -14.93 3.32 -3.46
N ALA A 113 -16.24 3.26 -3.19
CA ALA A 113 -17.06 2.10 -3.45
C ALA A 113 -17.17 1.79 -4.96
N ALA A 114 -17.36 2.82 -5.78
CA ALA A 114 -17.40 2.69 -7.23
C ALA A 114 -16.06 2.19 -7.80
N GLU A 115 -14.94 2.71 -7.30
CA GLU A 115 -13.60 2.30 -7.73
C GLU A 115 -13.26 0.88 -7.30
N LEU A 116 -13.66 0.46 -6.08
CA LEU A 116 -13.56 -0.93 -5.63
C LEU A 116 -14.33 -1.87 -6.56
N GLN A 117 -15.60 -1.54 -6.85
CA GLN A 117 -16.43 -2.33 -7.75
C GLN A 117 -15.81 -2.42 -9.15
N ARG A 118 -15.29 -1.32 -9.69
CA ARG A 118 -14.61 -1.31 -10.99
C ARG A 118 -13.41 -2.25 -11.01
N CYS A 119 -12.52 -2.13 -10.03
CA CYS A 119 -11.28 -2.92 -9.97
C CYS A 119 -11.56 -4.42 -9.78
N VAL A 120 -12.47 -4.79 -8.89
CA VAL A 120 -12.80 -6.20 -8.62
C VAL A 120 -13.49 -6.84 -9.82
N THR A 121 -14.50 -6.17 -10.39
CA THR A 121 -15.31 -6.78 -11.46
C THR A 121 -14.60 -6.80 -12.81
N ARG A 122 -13.94 -5.69 -13.18
CA ARG A 122 -13.32 -5.52 -14.51
C ARG A 122 -11.86 -5.97 -14.55
N MET A 123 -11.10 -5.76 -13.48
CA MET A 123 -9.65 -6.03 -13.44
C MET A 123 -9.27 -7.23 -12.60
N LYS A 124 -10.25 -7.86 -11.92
CA LYS A 124 -10.05 -9.03 -11.07
C LYS A 124 -9.10 -8.78 -9.90
N PHE A 125 -9.10 -7.56 -9.38
CA PHE A 125 -8.40 -7.24 -8.14
C PHE A 125 -9.05 -8.02 -6.98
N ALA A 126 -8.23 -8.47 -6.02
CA ALA A 126 -8.68 -9.31 -4.92
C ALA A 126 -9.35 -8.55 -3.78
N GLY A 127 -9.39 -7.22 -3.84
CA GLY A 127 -9.95 -6.36 -2.81
C GLY A 127 -9.44 -4.94 -2.92
N GLY A 128 -9.54 -4.19 -1.82
CA GLY A 128 -9.13 -2.79 -1.73
C GLY A 128 -8.14 -2.51 -0.61
N VAL A 129 -7.49 -1.35 -0.69
CA VAL A 129 -6.66 -0.77 0.37
C VAL A 129 -7.04 0.69 0.57
N ILE A 130 -7.18 1.10 1.83
CA ILE A 130 -7.47 2.47 2.24
C ILE A 130 -6.39 2.94 3.20
N ALA A 131 -5.89 4.15 2.98
CA ALA A 131 -5.01 4.82 3.92
C ALA A 131 -5.81 5.34 5.13
N VAL A 132 -5.44 4.93 6.34
CA VAL A 132 -6.12 5.33 7.59
C VAL A 132 -5.66 6.72 8.02
N GLY A 133 -6.59 7.53 8.55
CA GLY A 133 -6.29 8.79 9.23
C GLY A 133 -6.83 10.06 8.57
N ARG A 134 -7.67 9.97 7.54
CA ARG A 134 -8.21 11.15 6.84
C ARG A 134 -9.72 11.21 6.64
N GLY A 135 -10.47 10.16 6.96
CA GLY A 135 -11.92 10.15 6.71
C GLY A 135 -12.57 8.78 6.65
N VAL A 136 -11.85 7.69 6.92
CA VAL A 136 -12.41 6.33 6.87
C VAL A 136 -13.54 6.09 7.89
N ASP A 137 -13.59 6.92 8.94
CA ASP A 137 -14.63 6.91 9.96
C ASP A 137 -15.89 7.72 9.55
N ASP A 138 -15.87 8.38 8.39
CA ASP A 138 -16.98 9.15 7.84
C ASP A 138 -18.12 8.23 7.38
N GLU A 139 -19.37 8.66 7.56
CA GLU A 139 -20.57 7.86 7.23
C GLU A 139 -20.63 7.45 5.76
N SER A 140 -20.04 8.22 4.84
CA SER A 140 -19.98 7.86 3.42
C SER A 140 -19.24 6.53 3.17
N PHE A 141 -18.34 6.11 4.07
CA PHE A 141 -17.60 4.85 3.91
C PHE A 141 -18.46 3.61 4.17
N GLU A 142 -19.67 3.76 4.69
CA GLU A 142 -20.64 2.66 4.76
C GLU A 142 -20.91 2.07 3.37
N GLU A 143 -20.87 2.90 2.32
CA GLU A 143 -20.99 2.45 0.93
C GLU A 143 -19.83 1.52 0.52
N VAL A 144 -18.61 1.80 1.01
CA VAL A 144 -17.42 0.97 0.76
C VAL A 144 -17.53 -0.36 1.45
N TRP A 145 -17.94 -0.37 2.73
CA TRP A 145 -18.12 -1.59 3.51
C TRP A 145 -19.21 -2.48 2.91
N SER A 146 -20.35 -1.87 2.54
CA SER A 146 -21.45 -2.53 1.84
C SER A 146 -21.01 -3.11 0.48
N ALA A 147 -20.20 -2.36 -0.28
CA ALA A 147 -19.67 -2.84 -1.55
C ALA A 147 -18.69 -4.01 -1.36
N ALA A 148 -17.77 -3.92 -0.39
CA ALA A 148 -16.82 -4.97 -0.07
C ALA A 148 -17.54 -6.26 0.37
N GLN A 149 -18.55 -6.16 1.23
CA GLN A 149 -19.38 -7.28 1.66
C GLN A 149 -20.11 -7.94 0.48
N ARG A 150 -20.76 -7.13 -0.38
CA ARG A 150 -21.47 -7.64 -1.56
C ARG A 150 -20.55 -8.32 -2.57
N LEU A 151 -19.34 -7.78 -2.75
CA LEU A 151 -18.33 -8.34 -3.65
C LEU A 151 -17.57 -9.53 -3.03
N GLY A 152 -17.67 -9.72 -1.72
CA GLY A 152 -16.97 -10.78 -0.98
C GLY A 152 -15.46 -10.57 -0.93
N VAL A 153 -14.99 -9.32 -0.88
CA VAL A 153 -13.56 -8.97 -0.92
C VAL A 153 -13.11 -8.20 0.33
N PRO A 154 -11.86 -8.39 0.79
CA PRO A 154 -11.31 -7.63 1.91
C PRO A 154 -11.01 -6.17 1.55
N ILE A 155 -11.09 -5.31 2.57
CA ILE A 155 -10.50 -3.97 2.56
C ILE A 155 -9.37 -3.94 3.59
N VAL A 156 -8.16 -3.67 3.13
CA VAL A 156 -6.98 -3.56 3.98
C VAL A 156 -6.81 -2.11 4.41
N LEU A 157 -6.76 -1.90 5.72
CA LEU A 157 -6.45 -0.59 6.30
C LEU A 157 -4.93 -0.48 6.48
N ARG A 158 -4.30 0.53 5.87
CA ARG A 158 -2.86 0.79 5.98
C ARG A 158 -2.60 2.20 6.49
N GLU A 159 -1.55 2.36 7.30
CA GLU A 159 -1.06 3.69 7.66
C GLU A 159 -0.60 4.45 6.41
N ASP A 160 -0.96 5.74 6.32
CA ASP A 160 -0.53 6.60 5.21
C ASP A 160 0.99 6.82 5.21
N TRP A 161 1.57 7.02 4.04
CA TRP A 161 3.00 7.33 3.95
C TRP A 161 3.30 8.70 4.55
N PRO A 162 4.34 8.84 5.40
CA PRO A 162 4.61 10.10 6.07
C PRO A 162 4.95 11.21 5.07
N SER A 163 4.42 12.40 5.32
CA SER A 163 4.82 13.60 4.58
C SER A 163 6.25 14.02 4.95
N GLY A 164 6.85 14.91 4.14
CA GLY A 164 8.14 15.54 4.44
C GLY A 164 8.18 16.15 5.84
N ASP A 165 7.14 16.90 6.22
CA ASP A 165 7.02 17.50 7.55
C ASP A 165 6.95 16.46 8.67
N GLN A 166 6.15 15.41 8.50
CA GLN A 166 6.03 14.33 9.49
C GLN A 166 7.35 13.58 9.67
N ALA A 167 8.06 13.32 8.57
CA ALA A 167 9.36 12.66 8.61
C ALA A 167 10.44 13.54 9.25
N CYS A 168 10.49 14.84 8.93
CA CYS A 168 11.39 15.82 9.54
C CYS A 168 11.19 15.93 11.05
N CYS A 169 9.93 16.04 11.51
CA CYS A 169 9.60 16.08 12.94
C CYS A 169 10.08 14.81 13.66
N ARG A 170 9.91 13.63 13.06
CA ARG A 170 10.35 12.36 13.67
C ARG A 170 11.88 12.24 13.77
N LEU A 171 12.60 12.69 12.75
CA LEU A 171 14.07 12.72 12.74
C LEU A 171 14.61 13.73 13.77
N ALA A 172 13.97 14.90 13.89
CA ALA A 172 14.30 15.88 14.91
C ALA A 172 14.06 15.34 16.33
N MET A 173 12.94 14.64 16.56
CA MET A 173 12.64 14.00 17.85
C MET A 173 13.67 12.92 18.22
N ARG A 174 14.14 12.11 17.27
CA ARG A 174 15.23 11.14 17.50
C ARG A 174 16.56 11.82 17.84
N ARG A 175 16.82 13.00 17.27
CA ARG A 175 18.08 13.74 17.46
C ARG A 175 18.10 14.63 18.71
N TYR A 176 16.93 15.08 19.18
CA TYR A 176 16.79 16.11 20.23
C TYR A 176 15.92 15.70 21.43
N GLY A 177 15.67 14.39 21.62
CA GLY A 177 14.67 13.78 22.52
C GLY A 177 14.69 14.12 24.02
N SER A 178 15.47 15.10 24.48
CA SER A 178 15.46 15.58 25.87
C SER A 178 14.84 16.98 26.08
N ARG A 179 14.36 17.68 25.03
CA ARG A 179 13.87 19.08 25.17
C ARG A 179 12.44 19.40 24.76
N PHE A 180 11.66 18.45 24.21
CA PHE A 180 10.27 18.73 23.84
C PHE A 180 9.28 18.21 24.88
N THR A 181 8.67 19.14 25.62
CA THR A 181 7.66 18.87 26.65
C THR A 181 6.35 18.35 26.07
N LYS A 182 5.69 17.48 26.84
CA LYS A 182 4.52 16.62 26.59
C LYS A 182 3.27 17.19 25.86
N LYS A 183 3.24 18.45 25.40
CA LYS A 183 2.02 19.08 24.85
C LYS A 183 1.76 18.86 23.35
N THR A 184 2.64 18.15 22.64
CA THR A 184 2.46 17.79 21.21
C THR A 184 2.28 16.28 21.01
N LEU A 185 1.96 15.54 22.08
CA LEU A 185 1.77 14.09 22.04
C LEU A 185 0.35 13.70 21.64
N THR A 186 0.14 13.56 20.34
CA THR A 186 -0.74 12.52 19.78
C THR A 186 -0.39 12.38 18.31
N ILE A 187 0.42 11.37 17.96
CA ILE A 187 0.35 10.54 16.75
C ILE A 187 1.48 9.51 16.85
N ALA A 188 1.07 8.26 17.05
CA ALA A 188 1.76 6.99 16.79
C ALA A 188 3.22 6.81 17.30
N ASP A 189 3.30 6.44 18.57
CA ASP A 189 4.41 5.69 19.13
C ASP A 189 4.25 4.21 18.72
N GLN A 190 5.13 3.69 17.87
CA GLN A 190 5.30 2.25 17.67
C GLN A 190 6.78 1.91 17.74
N ARG A 191 7.14 1.26 18.85
CA ARG A 191 8.41 0.60 19.07
C ARG A 191 8.53 -0.56 18.07
N VAL A 192 9.46 -0.44 17.12
CA VAL A 192 9.97 -1.59 16.39
C VAL A 192 10.91 -2.34 17.33
N TYR A 193 10.52 -3.53 17.77
CA TYR A 193 11.41 -4.48 18.43
C TYR A 193 12.47 -4.93 17.41
N ALA A 194 13.66 -4.33 17.46
CA ALA A 194 14.87 -4.95 16.96
C ALA A 194 15.47 -5.72 18.13
N GLY A 195 15.42 -7.05 18.09
CA GLY A 195 16.19 -7.90 19.01
C GLY A 195 17.70 -7.70 18.79
N PRO A 196 18.53 -7.92 19.82
CA PRO A 196 19.96 -7.68 19.72
C PRO A 196 20.66 -8.75 18.86
N ALA A 197 21.72 -8.31 18.18
CA ALA A 197 22.75 -9.18 17.61
C ALA A 197 23.68 -9.70 18.72
#